data_AF-A0A1R3H9R8-F1
#
_entry.id   AF-A0A1R3H9R8-F1
#
_cell.length_a   1.000
_cell.length_b   1.000
_cell.length_c   1.000
_cell.angle_alpha   90.00
_cell.angle_beta   90.00
_cell.angle_gamma   90.00
#
_symmetry.space_group_name_H-M   'P 1'
#
loop_
_entity.id
_entity.type
_entity.pdbx_description
1 polymer ?
#
loop_
_entity_poly.entity_id
_entity_poly.type
_entity_poly.pdbx_seq_one_letter_code
_entity_poly.pdbx_strand_id
1 'polypeptide(L)'
;MVTMATKTPSIHVFFLISFLLLGLIQFTQATKSGGIAVSWVKTALRVRTLNKTCESGLYKYVNLAFLNKFGSGRIPELNLAGPLPGRKVYLSAAPQCPFPDRYLGDALKTGLFDYIWVQFYNNGHCQYAPSNPKKLLISWNQWTTSFKATKKFLGLPATKEAASTRTGYIPPWELISKILPMIKKSPNYGGIMLWNRYFDSGYSAAIMSRNI
;
A
#
# COMPACT_ATOMS: atom_id res chain seq x y z
N MET A 1 74.02 32.56 -11.23
CA MET A 1 73.41 31.89 -10.06
C MET A 1 72.10 32.61 -9.76
N VAL A 2 70.97 32.07 -10.22
CA VAL A 2 69.63 32.64 -9.97
C VAL A 2 68.83 31.58 -9.25
N THR A 3 68.51 31.83 -7.99
CA THR A 3 67.71 30.93 -7.16
C THR A 3 66.25 31.37 -7.29
N MET A 4 65.41 30.61 -7.98
CA MET A 4 63.96 30.80 -7.97
C MET A 4 63.37 30.23 -6.67
N ALA A 5 62.62 31.05 -5.94
CA ALA A 5 61.80 30.61 -4.82
C ALA A 5 60.47 30.05 -5.34
N THR A 6 60.20 28.77 -5.09
CA THR A 6 58.90 28.14 -5.36
C THR A 6 57.94 28.43 -4.22
N LYS A 7 56.77 29.00 -4.55
CA LYS A 7 55.71 29.32 -3.60
C LYS A 7 54.94 28.04 -3.28
N THR A 8 55.02 27.57 -2.04
CA THR A 8 54.27 26.41 -1.54
C THR A 8 52.76 26.71 -1.57
N PRO A 9 51.92 25.86 -2.19
CA PRO A 9 50.48 26.07 -2.19
C PRO A 9 49.90 25.85 -0.78
N SER A 10 48.97 26.73 -0.40
CA SER A 10 48.36 26.74 0.92
C SER A 10 47.46 25.51 1.14
N ILE A 11 47.70 24.79 2.24
CA ILE A 11 46.98 23.56 2.67
C ILE A 11 45.45 23.77 2.76
N HIS A 12 45.00 25.02 2.93
CA HIS A 12 43.57 25.36 2.99
C HIS A 12 42.82 25.09 1.68
N VAL A 13 43.49 25.12 0.52
CA VAL A 13 42.84 24.90 -0.79
C VAL A 13 42.44 23.43 -0.98
N PHE A 14 43.22 22.48 -0.46
CA PHE A 14 42.90 21.05 -0.55
C PHE A 14 41.74 20.63 0.36
N PHE A 15 41.62 21.25 1.55
CA PHE A 15 40.50 20.97 2.47
C PHE A 15 39.15 21.46 1.93
N LEU A 16 39.12 22.59 1.23
CA LEU A 16 37.89 23.14 0.65
C LEU A 16 37.36 22.27 -0.51
N ILE A 17 38.23 21.67 -1.31
CA ILE A 17 37.84 20.80 -2.43
C ILE A 17 37.32 19.44 -1.93
N SER A 18 37.89 18.90 -0.86
CA SER A 18 37.40 17.66 -0.22
C SER A 18 35.99 17.83 0.38
N PHE A 19 35.71 18.99 0.99
CA PHE A 19 34.38 19.29 1.54
C PHE A 19 33.31 19.49 0.44
N LEU A 20 33.68 19.99 -0.74
CA LEU A 20 32.77 20.15 -1.88
C LEU A 20 32.42 18.81 -2.56
N LEU A 21 33.32 17.81 -2.53
CA LEU A 21 33.06 16.47 -3.09
C LEU A 21 32.25 15.55 -2.17
N LEU A 22 32.30 15.74 -0.85
CA LEU A 22 31.46 15.01 0.11
C LEU A 22 30.02 15.56 0.23
N GLY A 23 29.75 16.76 -0.29
CA GLY A 23 28.45 17.42 -0.21
C GLY A 23 27.40 17.01 -1.26
N LEU A 24 27.76 16.22 -2.28
CA LEU A 24 26.91 15.95 -3.44
C LEU A 24 26.31 14.53 -3.54
N ILE A 25 26.38 13.72 -2.49
CA ILE A 25 25.63 12.47 -2.41
C ILE A 25 24.51 12.61 -1.38
N GLN A 26 23.65 13.61 -1.54
CA GLN A 26 22.28 13.45 -1.08
C GLN A 26 21.55 12.64 -2.15
N PHE A 27 21.60 11.30 -2.02
CA PHE A 27 20.53 10.47 -2.57
C PHE A 27 19.26 10.88 -1.82
N THR A 28 18.53 11.86 -2.34
CA THR A 28 17.09 11.94 -2.06
C THR A 28 16.49 10.70 -2.71
N GLN A 29 16.55 9.56 -2.00
CA GLN A 29 15.55 8.54 -2.25
C GLN A 29 14.24 9.25 -1.98
N ALA A 30 13.50 9.57 -3.04
CA ALA A 30 12.08 9.82 -2.91
C ALA A 30 11.56 8.62 -2.13
N THR A 31 11.24 8.83 -0.85
CA THR A 31 10.62 7.79 -0.06
C THR A 31 9.35 7.46 -0.82
N LYS A 32 9.32 6.30 -1.49
CA LYS A 32 8.09 5.78 -2.09
C LYS A 32 7.19 5.43 -0.90
N SER A 33 6.61 6.44 -0.26
CA SER A 33 5.69 6.23 0.85
C SER A 33 4.47 5.52 0.29
N GLY A 34 4.12 4.41 0.93
CA GLY A 34 2.85 3.75 0.67
C GLY A 34 1.70 4.65 1.12
N GLY A 35 0.49 4.31 0.72
CA GLY A 35 -0.73 4.90 1.26
C GLY A 35 -1.57 3.87 2.00
N ILE A 36 -2.47 4.33 2.86
CA ILE A 36 -3.52 3.47 3.40
C ILE A 36 -4.75 3.62 2.50
N ALA A 37 -5.27 2.51 2.00
CA ALA A 37 -6.60 2.42 1.42
C ALA A 37 -7.56 1.83 2.46
N VAL A 38 -8.82 2.24 2.48
CA VAL A 38 -9.83 1.67 3.39
C VAL A 38 -11.13 1.40 2.67
N SER A 39 -11.77 0.27 2.98
CA SER A 39 -13.14 0.02 2.54
C SER A 39 -14.14 0.70 3.47
N TRP A 40 -15.03 1.53 2.94
CA TRP A 40 -16.11 2.18 3.67
C TRP A 40 -17.44 1.53 3.30
N VAL A 41 -18.19 1.05 4.29
CA VAL A 41 -19.48 0.40 4.12
C VAL A 41 -20.54 1.22 4.85
N LYS A 42 -21.69 1.46 4.21
CA LYS A 42 -22.84 2.11 4.85
C LYS A 42 -23.51 1.12 5.80
N THR A 43 -23.11 1.13 7.06
CA THR A 43 -23.75 0.35 8.13
C THR A 43 -24.64 1.26 8.96
N ALA A 44 -25.86 0.82 9.28
CA ALA A 44 -26.93 1.65 9.82
C ALA A 44 -26.65 2.31 11.19
N LEU A 45 -25.61 1.92 11.93
CA LEU A 45 -25.55 2.31 13.36
C LEU A 45 -24.24 2.87 13.92
N ARG A 46 -23.07 2.81 13.26
CA ARG A 46 -21.80 3.20 13.94
C ARG A 46 -20.62 3.62 13.06
N VAL A 47 -20.80 3.80 11.75
CA VAL A 47 -19.69 4.20 10.87
C VAL A 47 -19.63 5.73 10.80
N ARG A 48 -18.44 6.32 11.03
CA ARG A 48 -18.24 7.76 10.79
C ARG A 48 -18.65 8.11 9.36
N THR A 49 -19.25 9.28 9.18
CA THR A 49 -19.64 9.74 7.83
C THR A 49 -18.45 9.67 6.87
N LEU A 50 -18.73 9.51 5.58
CA LEU A 50 -17.69 9.50 4.55
C LEU A 50 -16.81 10.76 4.65
N ASN A 51 -17.42 11.92 4.87
CA ASN A 51 -16.68 13.18 5.08
C ASN A 51 -15.69 13.09 6.25
N LYS A 52 -16.14 12.65 7.42
CA LYS A 52 -15.25 12.46 8.59
C LYS A 52 -14.17 11.41 8.36
N THR A 53 -14.39 10.47 7.44
CA THR A 53 -13.37 9.50 7.05
C THR A 53 -12.27 10.18 6.23
N CYS A 54 -12.64 11.00 5.25
CA CYS A 54 -11.70 11.78 4.42
C CYS A 54 -10.94 12.82 5.24
N GLU A 55 -11.64 13.57 6.10
CA GLU A 55 -11.06 14.62 6.97
C GLU A 55 -10.01 14.08 7.96
N SER A 56 -9.99 12.77 8.23
CA SER A 56 -8.95 12.19 9.10
C SER A 56 -7.53 12.34 8.53
N GLY A 57 -7.38 12.51 7.22
CA GLY A 57 -6.08 12.55 6.53
C GLY A 57 -5.33 11.22 6.52
N LEU A 58 -5.89 10.15 7.09
CA LEU A 58 -5.22 8.86 7.24
C LEU A 58 -5.24 8.01 5.97
N TYR A 59 -6.23 8.23 5.09
CA TYR A 59 -6.48 7.36 3.94
C TYR A 59 -6.22 8.10 2.62
N LYS A 60 -5.38 7.50 1.78
CA LYS A 60 -5.13 7.97 0.42
C LYS A 60 -6.24 7.54 -0.56
N TYR A 61 -6.90 6.41 -0.26
CA TYR A 61 -8.02 5.88 -1.05
C TYR A 61 -9.13 5.40 -0.13
N VAL A 62 -10.38 5.73 -0.47
CA VAL A 62 -11.58 5.25 0.23
C VAL A 62 -12.46 4.50 -0.78
N ASN A 63 -12.57 3.19 -0.64
CA ASN A 63 -13.39 2.35 -1.52
C ASN A 63 -14.82 2.33 -0.99
N LEU A 64 -15.77 2.85 -1.76
CA LEU A 64 -17.20 2.76 -1.45
C LEU A 64 -17.69 1.33 -1.73
N ALA A 65 -18.00 0.59 -0.66
CA ALA A 65 -18.41 -0.80 -0.70
C ALA A 65 -19.88 -0.93 -0.24
N PHE A 66 -20.79 -1.61 -0.96
CA PHE A 66 -20.63 -2.32 -2.23
C PHE A 66 -21.78 -2.02 -3.20
N LEU A 67 -21.49 -2.06 -4.50
CA LEU A 67 -22.49 -2.36 -5.53
C LEU A 67 -22.62 -3.88 -5.64
N ASN A 68 -23.63 -4.46 -5.00
CA ASN A 68 -23.81 -5.92 -4.91
C ASN A 68 -24.96 -6.47 -5.79
N LYS A 69 -25.72 -5.60 -6.45
CA LYS A 69 -26.75 -5.95 -7.44
C LYS A 69 -26.30 -5.49 -8.82
N PHE A 70 -25.92 -6.40 -9.71
CA PHE A 70 -25.56 -6.11 -11.10
C PHE A 70 -25.66 -7.37 -11.96
N GLY A 71 -25.67 -7.22 -13.30
CA GLY A 71 -25.72 -8.33 -14.26
C GLY A 71 -27.10 -8.99 -14.40
N SER A 72 -27.23 -9.85 -15.41
CA SER A 72 -28.47 -10.60 -15.72
C SER A 72 -29.71 -9.72 -15.88
N GLY A 73 -29.57 -8.56 -16.55
CA GLY A 73 -30.67 -7.61 -16.77
C GLY A 73 -31.11 -6.81 -15.55
N ARG A 74 -30.47 -6.99 -14.38
CA ARG A 74 -30.77 -6.22 -13.17
C ARG A 74 -30.20 -4.81 -13.26
N ILE A 75 -30.97 -3.82 -12.82
CA ILE A 75 -30.52 -2.43 -12.71
C ILE A 75 -29.55 -2.33 -11.53
N PRO A 76 -28.30 -1.87 -11.74
CA PRO A 76 -27.37 -1.65 -10.65
C PRO A 76 -27.84 -0.49 -9.77
N GLU A 77 -27.93 -0.74 -8.46
CA GLU A 77 -28.31 0.27 -7.46
C GLU A 77 -27.04 0.84 -6.79
N LEU A 78 -26.40 1.82 -7.44
CA LEU A 78 -25.40 2.70 -6.82
C LEU A 78 -25.49 4.07 -7.46
N ASN A 79 -26.11 5.03 -6.76
CA ASN A 79 -26.24 6.40 -7.24
C ASN A 79 -24.94 7.18 -6.96
N LEU A 80 -24.02 7.12 -7.92
CA LEU A 80 -22.88 8.02 -8.03
C LEU A 80 -23.00 8.74 -9.37
N ALA A 81 -22.71 10.05 -9.41
CA ALA A 81 -22.63 10.76 -10.69
C ALA A 81 -21.62 10.04 -11.59
N GLY A 82 -22.02 9.74 -12.83
CA GLY A 82 -21.17 9.03 -13.79
C GLY A 82 -19.90 9.82 -14.13
N PRO A 83 -18.85 9.13 -14.63
CA PRO A 83 -17.63 9.80 -15.07
C PRO A 83 -17.93 10.73 -16.26
N LEU A 84 -17.41 11.96 -16.21
CA LEU A 84 -17.48 12.90 -17.33
C LEU A 84 -16.55 12.44 -18.47
N PRO A 85 -16.91 12.66 -19.75
CA PRO A 85 -16.04 12.37 -20.88
C PRO A 85 -14.65 13.01 -20.71
N GLY A 86 -13.60 12.28 -21.09
CA GLY A 86 -12.21 12.74 -21.00
C GLY A 86 -11.56 12.66 -19.61
N ARG A 87 -12.27 12.20 -18.58
CA ARG A 87 -11.64 11.93 -17.26
C ARG A 87 -11.04 10.54 -17.20
N LYS A 88 -9.83 10.46 -16.64
CA LYS A 88 -9.16 9.18 -16.36
C LYS A 88 -10.01 8.36 -15.38
N VAL A 89 -10.31 7.13 -15.78
CA VAL A 89 -10.94 6.11 -14.92
C VAL A 89 -9.84 5.22 -14.36
N TYR A 90 -9.81 5.05 -13.04
CA TYR A 90 -8.90 4.12 -12.38
C TYR A 90 -9.59 2.79 -12.16
N LEU A 91 -8.91 1.70 -12.52
CA LEU A 91 -9.38 0.34 -12.27
C LEU A 91 -8.65 -0.25 -11.08
N SER A 92 -9.41 -0.81 -10.14
CA SER A 92 -8.85 -1.50 -8.98
C SER A 92 -9.50 -2.86 -8.74
N ALA A 93 -8.74 -3.81 -8.20
CA ALA A 93 -9.19 -5.17 -7.92
C ALA A 93 -8.82 -5.58 -6.50
N ALA A 94 -9.70 -6.32 -5.82
CA ALA A 94 -9.44 -6.89 -4.50
C ALA A 94 -9.49 -8.43 -4.56
N PRO A 95 -8.51 -9.11 -5.18
CA PRO A 95 -8.46 -10.58 -5.20
C PRO A 95 -8.20 -11.14 -3.80
N GLN A 96 -8.59 -12.38 -3.57
CA GLN A 96 -8.12 -13.15 -2.42
C GLN A 96 -6.63 -13.50 -2.59
N CYS A 97 -5.92 -13.81 -1.49
CA CYS A 97 -4.51 -14.21 -1.58
C CYS A 97 -4.19 -15.56 -2.27
N PRO A 98 -5.10 -16.56 -2.38
CA PRO A 98 -4.86 -17.74 -3.20
C PRO A 98 -4.57 -17.33 -4.64
N PHE A 99 -3.54 -17.93 -5.23
CA PHE A 99 -3.03 -17.53 -6.53
C PHE A 99 -3.18 -18.66 -7.57
N PRO A 100 -3.68 -18.37 -8.80
CA PRO A 100 -4.35 -17.13 -9.18
C PRO A 100 -5.73 -17.03 -8.49
N ASP A 101 -6.26 -15.80 -8.38
CA ASP A 101 -7.62 -15.61 -7.86
C ASP A 101 -8.66 -16.21 -8.80
N ARG A 102 -9.60 -16.98 -8.25
CA ARG A 102 -10.62 -17.72 -9.01
C ARG A 102 -11.56 -16.83 -9.83
N TYR A 103 -11.87 -15.62 -9.35
CA TYR A 103 -12.88 -14.75 -9.94
C TYR A 103 -12.26 -13.61 -10.75
N LEU A 104 -11.12 -13.09 -10.29
CA LEU A 104 -10.46 -11.93 -10.85
C LEU A 104 -9.21 -12.29 -11.67
N GLY A 105 -8.76 -13.55 -11.65
CA GLY A 105 -7.55 -13.98 -12.36
C GLY A 105 -7.53 -13.58 -13.84
N ASP A 106 -8.61 -13.83 -14.58
CA ASP A 106 -8.67 -13.49 -16.01
C ASP A 106 -8.77 -11.99 -16.26
N ALA A 107 -9.54 -11.26 -15.42
CA ALA A 107 -9.58 -9.81 -15.49
C ALA A 107 -8.18 -9.21 -15.25
N LEU A 108 -7.43 -9.72 -14.27
CA LEU A 108 -6.08 -9.26 -13.97
C LEU A 108 -5.08 -9.53 -15.11
N LYS A 109 -5.27 -10.58 -15.90
CA LYS A 109 -4.42 -10.88 -17.08
C LYS A 109 -4.51 -9.79 -18.16
N THR A 110 -5.60 -9.02 -18.20
CA THR A 110 -5.74 -7.90 -19.16
C THR A 110 -4.68 -6.82 -18.97
N GLY A 111 -4.11 -6.70 -17.75
CA GLY A 111 -3.14 -5.66 -17.42
C GLY A 111 -3.71 -4.25 -17.33
N LEU A 112 -5.03 -4.10 -17.26
CA LEU A 112 -5.73 -2.81 -17.24
C LEU A 112 -5.88 -2.21 -15.83
N PHE A 113 -5.55 -2.95 -14.78
CA PHE A 113 -5.72 -2.49 -13.39
C PHE A 113 -4.59 -1.57 -12.93
N ASP A 114 -4.92 -0.40 -12.40
CA ASP A 114 -3.96 0.52 -11.77
C ASP A 114 -3.56 0.03 -10.37
N TYR A 115 -4.54 -0.45 -9.59
CA TYR A 115 -4.38 -0.78 -8.18
C TYR A 115 -4.88 -2.20 -7.87
N ILE A 116 -4.10 -2.98 -7.14
CA ILE A 116 -4.53 -4.31 -6.66
C ILE A 116 -4.36 -4.37 -5.14
N TRP A 117 -5.44 -4.66 -4.42
CA TRP A 117 -5.47 -4.83 -2.97
C TRP A 117 -5.71 -6.31 -2.63
N VAL A 118 -4.63 -7.10 -2.60
CA VAL A 118 -4.73 -8.55 -2.34
C VAL A 118 -5.15 -8.78 -0.89
N GLN A 119 -6.21 -9.57 -0.67
CA GLN A 119 -6.77 -9.84 0.66
C GLN A 119 -5.98 -10.95 1.36
N PHE A 120 -5.05 -10.59 2.24
CA PHE A 120 -4.24 -11.50 3.04
C PHE A 120 -4.91 -11.89 4.36
N TYR A 121 -6.17 -12.30 4.27
CA TYR A 121 -6.97 -12.78 5.39
C TYR A 121 -8.02 -13.79 4.91
N ASN A 122 -8.66 -14.47 5.85
CA ASN A 122 -9.59 -15.58 5.62
C ASN A 122 -9.00 -16.84 4.91
N ASN A 123 -7.69 -16.89 4.66
CA ASN A 123 -7.03 -17.91 3.85
C ASN A 123 -5.69 -18.35 4.48
N GLY A 124 -5.73 -19.40 5.31
CA GLY A 124 -4.59 -19.84 6.15
C GLY A 124 -3.28 -20.22 5.43
N HIS A 125 -3.33 -20.51 4.12
CA HIS A 125 -2.16 -20.90 3.33
C HIS A 125 -1.38 -19.72 2.74
N CYS A 126 -1.97 -18.53 2.64
CA CYS A 126 -1.34 -17.36 2.05
C CYS A 126 -1.35 -16.11 2.95
N GLN A 127 -1.99 -16.15 4.12
CA GLN A 127 -2.04 -15.03 5.06
C GLN A 127 -0.96 -15.08 6.16
N TYR A 128 -0.97 -14.08 7.04
CA TYR A 128 -0.13 -14.03 8.23
C TYR A 128 -0.58 -15.01 9.32
N ALA A 129 0.40 -15.62 9.99
CA ALA A 129 0.23 -16.36 11.23
C ALA A 129 1.30 -15.93 12.25
N PRO A 130 0.99 -15.79 13.56
CA PRO A 130 1.90 -15.25 14.58
C PRO A 130 3.30 -15.89 14.63
N SER A 131 3.38 -17.19 14.39
CA SER A 131 4.63 -17.96 14.43
C SER A 131 5.35 -18.06 13.09
N ASN A 132 4.71 -17.67 11.98
CA ASN A 132 5.28 -17.88 10.65
C ASN A 132 4.77 -16.87 9.61
N PRO A 133 5.50 -15.76 9.38
CA PRO A 133 5.15 -14.79 8.34
C PRO A 133 5.49 -15.27 6.92
N LYS A 134 6.20 -16.41 6.76
CA LYS A 134 6.72 -16.84 5.45
C LYS A 134 5.62 -17.08 4.42
N LYS A 135 4.47 -17.63 4.83
CA LYS A 135 3.32 -17.89 3.92
C LYS A 135 2.84 -16.60 3.26
N LEU A 136 2.67 -15.54 4.05
CA LEU A 136 2.34 -14.20 3.55
C LEU A 136 3.44 -13.67 2.63
N LEU A 137 4.71 -13.73 3.05
CA LEU A 137 5.81 -13.16 2.27
C LEU A 137 6.03 -13.86 0.92
N ILE A 138 5.87 -15.20 0.88
CA ILE A 138 5.94 -15.98 -0.36
C ILE A 138 4.79 -15.59 -1.30
N SER A 139 3.56 -15.56 -0.78
CA SER A 139 2.38 -15.16 -1.57
C SER A 139 2.49 -13.70 -2.04
N TRP A 140 2.96 -12.78 -1.18
CA TRP A 140 3.25 -11.39 -1.54
C TRP A 140 4.25 -11.29 -2.70
N ASN A 141 5.33 -12.06 -2.65
CA ASN A 141 6.31 -12.07 -3.74
C ASN A 141 5.66 -12.56 -5.05
N GLN A 142 4.91 -13.66 -5.01
CA GLN A 142 4.19 -14.18 -6.18
C GLN A 142 3.21 -13.15 -6.77
N TRP A 143 2.43 -12.48 -5.91
CA TRP A 143 1.52 -11.42 -6.33
C TRP A 143 2.24 -10.19 -6.89
N THR A 144 3.38 -9.79 -6.31
CA THR A 144 4.09 -8.58 -6.77
C THR A 144 4.82 -8.76 -8.08
N THR A 145 5.30 -9.97 -8.37
CA THR A 145 5.95 -10.33 -9.64
C THR A 145 4.99 -10.74 -10.75
N SER A 146 3.72 -11.02 -10.43
CA SER A 146 2.69 -11.44 -11.39
C SER A 146 1.65 -10.35 -11.66
N PHE A 147 1.07 -10.29 -12.85
CA PHE A 147 0.08 -9.27 -13.28
C PHE A 147 0.61 -7.82 -13.27
N LYS A 148 0.34 -7.08 -14.34
CA LYS A 148 0.69 -5.66 -14.44
C LYS A 148 -0.28 -4.83 -13.59
N ALA A 149 0.28 -3.98 -12.73
CA ALA A 149 -0.43 -2.92 -12.03
C ALA A 149 0.56 -1.85 -11.57
N THR A 150 0.11 -0.60 -11.50
CA THR A 150 0.94 0.52 -11.03
C THR A 150 1.35 0.31 -9.57
N LYS A 151 0.40 -0.10 -8.72
CA LYS A 151 0.62 -0.30 -7.29
C LYS A 151 -0.14 -1.52 -6.75
N LYS A 152 0.50 -2.24 -5.83
CA LYS A 152 -0.07 -3.38 -5.11
C LYS A 152 -0.06 -3.12 -3.62
N PHE A 153 -1.16 -3.45 -2.96
CA PHE A 153 -1.41 -3.18 -1.55
C PHE A 153 -1.58 -4.48 -0.79
N LEU A 154 -1.04 -4.53 0.42
CA LEU A 154 -1.27 -5.61 1.36
C LEU A 154 -2.64 -5.38 2.03
N GLY A 155 -3.65 -6.16 1.65
CA GLY A 155 -4.99 -6.10 2.25
C GLY A 155 -5.06 -6.85 3.58
N LEU A 156 -5.43 -6.15 4.65
CA LEU A 156 -5.48 -6.66 6.02
C LEU A 156 -6.82 -6.34 6.69
N PRO A 157 -7.26 -7.17 7.64
CA PRO A 157 -8.37 -6.84 8.49
C PRO A 157 -7.90 -5.83 9.56
N ALA A 158 -8.70 -4.80 9.84
CA ALA A 158 -8.35 -3.74 10.81
C ALA A 158 -8.40 -4.25 12.27
N THR A 159 -9.17 -5.31 12.54
CA THR A 159 -9.20 -6.05 13.80
C THR A 159 -9.34 -7.55 13.51
N LYS A 160 -9.22 -8.42 14.52
CA LYS A 160 -9.47 -9.86 14.34
C LYS A 160 -10.91 -10.13 13.90
N GLU A 161 -11.86 -9.36 14.43
CA GLU A 161 -13.30 -9.50 14.19
C GLU A 161 -13.73 -9.07 12.80
N ALA A 162 -12.91 -8.28 12.10
CA ALA A 162 -13.20 -7.81 10.75
C ALA A 162 -13.13 -8.93 9.70
N ALA A 163 -12.32 -9.96 9.95
CA ALA A 163 -12.20 -11.14 9.11
C ALA A 163 -13.25 -12.19 9.50
N SER A 164 -13.97 -12.76 8.53
CA SER A 164 -15.04 -13.72 8.78
C SER A 164 -14.56 -14.99 9.48
N THR A 165 -13.33 -15.43 9.20
CA THR A 165 -12.71 -16.58 9.90
C THR A 165 -11.89 -16.15 11.11
N ARG A 166 -11.85 -14.85 11.45
CA ARG A 166 -11.01 -14.27 12.51
C ARG A 166 -9.51 -14.52 12.36
N THR A 167 -9.05 -14.77 11.14
CA THR A 167 -7.65 -15.05 10.83
C THR A 167 -7.04 -14.03 9.87
N GLY A 168 -5.70 -13.95 9.84
CA GLY A 168 -4.96 -13.01 8.98
C GLY A 168 -4.73 -11.61 9.56
N TYR A 169 -5.28 -11.32 10.75
CA TYR A 169 -4.95 -10.09 11.47
C TYR A 169 -3.47 -10.06 11.89
N ILE A 170 -2.83 -8.92 11.66
CA ILE A 170 -1.44 -8.67 12.04
C ILE A 170 -1.44 -7.55 13.07
N PRO A 171 -0.94 -7.75 14.30
CA PRO A 171 -0.76 -6.65 15.24
C PRO A 171 0.10 -5.53 14.63
N PRO A 172 -0.20 -4.22 14.86
CA PRO A 172 0.55 -3.12 14.25
C PRO A 172 2.07 -3.23 14.45
N TRP A 173 2.51 -3.58 15.65
CA TRP A 173 3.93 -3.77 15.97
C TRP A 173 4.59 -4.85 15.10
N GLU A 174 3.92 -5.98 14.87
CA GLU A 174 4.45 -7.05 14.04
C GLU A 174 4.44 -6.70 12.55
N LEU A 175 3.39 -6.01 12.08
CA LEU A 175 3.35 -5.46 10.73
C LEU A 175 4.56 -4.54 10.50
N ILE A 176 4.81 -3.60 11.41
CA ILE A 176 5.90 -2.62 11.29
C ILE A 176 7.28 -3.28 11.38
N SER A 177 7.50 -4.17 12.35
CA SER A 177 8.83 -4.73 12.61
C SER A 177 9.20 -5.91 11.72
N LYS A 178 8.23 -6.74 11.30
CA LYS A 178 8.51 -8.00 10.59
C LYS A 178 8.09 -7.98 9.12
N ILE A 179 7.01 -7.27 8.77
CA ILE A 179 6.40 -7.39 7.43
C ILE A 179 6.76 -6.20 6.54
N LEU A 180 6.56 -4.97 6.99
CA LEU A 180 6.83 -3.75 6.21
C LEU A 180 8.25 -3.70 5.63
N PRO A 181 9.33 -4.05 6.37
CA PRO A 181 10.69 -4.01 5.84
C PRO A 181 10.91 -4.96 4.65
N MET A 182 10.11 -6.02 4.57
CA MET A 182 10.21 -7.02 3.51
C MET A 182 9.38 -6.62 2.29
N ILE A 183 8.11 -6.24 2.48
CA ILE A 183 7.21 -5.95 1.37
C ILE A 183 7.52 -4.62 0.66
N LYS A 184 8.12 -3.65 1.37
CA LYS A 184 8.53 -2.36 0.79
C LYS A 184 9.65 -2.47 -0.24
N LYS A 185 10.36 -3.61 -0.28
CA LYS A 185 11.37 -3.89 -1.31
C LYS A 185 10.75 -4.11 -2.69
N SER A 186 9.46 -4.44 -2.76
CA SER A 186 8.76 -4.62 -4.04
C SER A 186 8.60 -3.27 -4.76
N PRO A 187 9.02 -3.13 -6.03
CA PRO A 187 9.03 -1.84 -6.74
C PRO A 187 7.65 -1.23 -6.94
N ASN A 188 6.62 -2.07 -6.97
CA ASN A 188 5.20 -1.72 -7.09
C ASN A 188 4.46 -1.72 -5.74
N TYR A 189 5.17 -1.72 -4.61
CA TYR A 189 4.55 -1.51 -3.30
C TYR A 189 3.76 -0.19 -3.27
N GLY A 190 2.47 -0.31 -2.95
CA GLY A 190 1.50 0.77 -2.88
C GLY A 190 1.10 1.16 -1.47
N GLY A 191 1.21 0.24 -0.51
CA GLY A 191 0.80 0.47 0.87
C GLY A 191 -0.05 -0.66 1.44
N ILE A 192 -0.94 -0.30 2.38
CA ILE A 192 -1.83 -1.21 3.10
C ILE A 192 -3.28 -0.90 2.71
N MET A 193 -4.10 -1.93 2.50
CA MET A 193 -5.55 -1.77 2.40
C MET A 193 -6.21 -2.35 3.65
N LEU A 194 -7.09 -1.59 4.29
CA LEU A 194 -7.80 -2.02 5.49
C LEU A 194 -9.24 -2.40 5.20
N TRP A 195 -9.57 -3.64 5.57
CA TRP A 195 -10.94 -4.11 5.74
C TRP A 195 -11.31 -4.02 7.22
N ASN A 196 -12.07 -3.03 7.67
CA ASN A 196 -12.67 -1.93 6.95
C ASN A 196 -12.76 -0.71 7.90
N ARG A 197 -13.35 0.40 7.45
CA ARG A 197 -13.44 1.62 8.26
C ARG A 197 -14.18 1.42 9.57
N TYR A 198 -15.21 0.55 9.61
CA TYR A 198 -15.99 0.31 10.83
C TYR A 198 -15.12 -0.28 11.94
N PHE A 199 -14.25 -1.24 11.59
CA PHE A 199 -13.36 -1.90 12.55
C PHE A 199 -12.08 -1.10 12.85
N ASP A 200 -11.73 -0.14 12.01
CA ASP A 200 -10.55 0.71 12.23
C ASP A 200 -10.77 1.72 13.38
N SER A 201 -10.36 1.28 14.56
CA SER A 201 -10.42 1.98 15.85
C SER A 201 -9.04 2.43 16.34
N GLY A 202 -8.14 2.76 15.40
CA GLY A 202 -6.78 3.21 15.69
C GLY A 202 -5.68 2.37 15.04
N TYR A 203 -6.06 1.32 14.29
CA TYR A 203 -5.10 0.50 13.56
C TYR A 203 -4.34 1.35 12.54
N SER A 204 -5.05 2.11 11.69
CA SER A 204 -4.46 3.01 10.70
C SER A 204 -3.55 4.06 11.33
N ALA A 205 -3.98 4.70 12.41
CA ALA A 205 -3.17 5.69 13.13
C ALA A 205 -1.87 5.09 13.67
N ALA A 206 -1.93 3.88 14.25
CA ALA A 206 -0.76 3.18 14.77
C ALA A 206 0.27 2.89 13.67
N ILE A 207 -0.19 2.43 12.50
CA ILE A 207 0.71 2.09 11.39
C ILE A 207 1.23 3.34 10.65
N MET A 208 0.43 4.41 10.55
CA MET A 208 0.81 5.63 9.83
C MET A 208 1.93 6.41 10.53
N SER A 209 1.97 6.40 11.86
CA SER A 209 3.02 7.06 12.67
C SER A 209 4.45 6.58 12.38
N ARG A 210 4.60 5.48 11.63
CA ARG A 210 5.89 4.82 11.33
C ARG A 210 6.23 4.81 9.84
N ASN A 211 5.74 5.81 9.09
CA ASN A 211 6.07 6.07 7.67
C ASN A 211 5.79 4.88 6.76
N ILE A 212 4.53 4.45 6.63
CA ILE A 212 4.12 3.45 5.61
C ILE A 212 4.41 3.98 4.21
#